data_AF-A0A0K3A5S9-F1
#
_entry.id   AF-A0A0K3A5S9-F1
#
_cell.length_a   1.000
_cell.length_b   1.000
_cell.length_c   1.000
_cell.angle_alpha   90.00
_cell.angle_beta   90.00
_cell.angle_gamma   90.00
#
_symmetry.space_group_name_H-M   'P 1'
#
loop_
_entity.id
_entity.type
_entity.pdbx_description
1 polymer ?
#
loop_
_entity_poly.entity_id
_entity_poly.type
_entity_poly.pdbx_seq_one_letter_code
_entity_poly.pdbx_strand_id
1 'polypeptide(L)'
;MTRTSAWPWFPVLLAIARGTFSVTLHQFASAGSWSTAETTFRFRYRQGCFQLIGYDVHGLHRGSGEVHEISANYLTGKARASEGSIEDDALRTQWRQLPRQPLRCLAQIGDGLAFDPGVERD
;
A
#
# COMPACT_ATOMS: atom_id res chain seq x y z
N MET A 1 -24.16 12.63 14.33
CA MET A 1 -22.88 13.03 13.71
C MET A 1 -22.82 12.42 12.33
N THR A 2 -23.00 13.26 11.31
CA THR A 2 -23.09 12.88 9.90
C THR A 2 -21.73 12.40 9.39
N ARG A 3 -21.72 11.17 8.90
CA ARG A 3 -20.56 10.50 8.31
C ARG A 3 -20.28 11.18 6.97
N THR A 4 -19.19 11.92 6.85
CA THR A 4 -18.74 12.44 5.56
C THR A 4 -18.40 11.23 4.69
N SER A 5 -19.29 10.88 3.77
CA SER A 5 -19.00 9.90 2.73
C SER A 5 -18.03 10.57 1.77
N ALA A 6 -16.78 10.14 1.80
CA ALA A 6 -15.90 10.33 0.66
C ALA A 6 -16.58 9.68 -0.55
N TRP A 7 -16.71 10.44 -1.63
CA TRP A 7 -17.30 9.96 -2.88
C TRP A 7 -16.39 8.88 -3.48
N PRO A 8 -16.93 7.76 -3.99
CA PRO A 8 -16.15 6.57 -4.34
C PRO A 8 -15.24 6.73 -5.58
N TRP A 9 -15.21 7.91 -6.19
CA TRP A 9 -14.51 8.16 -7.46
C TRP A 9 -13.29 9.08 -7.34
N PHE A 10 -13.08 9.71 -6.18
CA PHE A 10 -11.87 10.50 -5.96
C PHE A 10 -10.89 9.68 -5.14
N PRO A 11 -9.65 9.44 -5.64
CA PRO A 11 -8.62 8.84 -4.83
C PRO A 11 -8.38 9.77 -3.63
N VAL A 12 -8.60 9.24 -2.44
CA VAL A 12 -8.38 9.99 -1.21
C VAL A 12 -6.89 9.94 -0.91
N LEU A 13 -6.16 10.96 -1.38
CA LEU A 13 -4.71 11.10 -1.17
C LEU A 13 -4.33 11.15 0.32
N LEU A 14 -5.22 11.72 1.13
CA LEU A 14 -5.03 11.88 2.56
C LEU A 14 -6.33 11.57 3.30
N ALA A 15 -6.29 10.64 4.24
CA ALA A 15 -7.46 10.27 5.04
C ALA A 15 -7.14 10.21 6.53
N ILE A 16 -8.11 10.63 7.34
CA ILE A 16 -8.12 10.36 8.79
C ILE A 16 -9.42 9.64 9.11
N ALA A 17 -9.31 8.40 9.58
CA ALA A 17 -10.47 7.60 9.94
C ALA A 17 -10.10 6.61 11.05
N ARG A 18 -11.00 6.43 12.04
CA ARG A 18 -10.86 5.41 13.11
C ARG A 18 -9.49 5.46 13.83
N GLY A 19 -8.97 6.66 14.09
CA GLY A 19 -7.68 6.87 14.74
C GLY A 19 -6.47 6.45 13.88
N THR A 20 -6.63 6.44 12.56
CA THR A 20 -5.57 6.14 11.59
C THR A 20 -5.45 7.31 10.62
N PHE A 21 -4.20 7.64 10.31
CA PHE A 21 -3.78 8.60 9.29
C PHE A 21 -3.29 7.80 8.07
N SER A 22 -3.83 8.07 6.88
CA SER A 22 -3.42 7.38 5.66
C SER A 22 -2.94 8.37 4.61
N VAL A 23 -1.88 8.01 3.89
CA VAL A 23 -1.34 8.76 2.75
C VAL A 23 -1.29 7.81 1.56
N THR A 24 -1.81 8.26 0.43
CA THR A 24 -1.79 7.52 -0.83
C THR A 24 -0.94 8.27 -1.84
N LEU A 25 0.09 7.60 -2.38
CA LEU A 25 0.99 8.11 -3.40
C LEU A 25 0.60 7.49 -4.75
N HIS A 26 0.44 8.34 -5.77
CA HIS A 26 0.25 7.87 -7.14
C HIS A 26 1.54 8.07 -7.93
N GLN A 27 2.03 7.00 -8.54
CA GLN A 27 3.16 7.04 -9.46
C GLN A 27 2.67 6.75 -10.87
N PHE A 28 3.02 7.61 -11.82
CA PHE A 28 2.73 7.43 -13.23
C PHE A 28 3.96 7.82 -14.05
N ALA A 29 4.65 6.83 -14.62
CA ALA A 29 5.78 7.10 -15.50
C ALA A 29 5.31 7.50 -16.90
N SER A 30 5.84 8.59 -17.46
CA SER A 30 5.47 9.12 -18.78
C SER A 30 6.57 9.00 -19.85
N ALA A 31 7.82 8.73 -19.46
CA ALA A 31 8.93 8.50 -20.39
C ALA A 31 9.88 7.42 -19.85
N GLY A 32 9.98 6.28 -20.55
CA GLY A 32 10.94 5.21 -20.25
C GLY A 32 10.44 4.07 -19.35
N SER A 33 9.30 4.22 -18.68
CA SER A 33 8.64 3.14 -17.93
C SER A 33 7.13 3.14 -18.19
N TRP A 34 6.54 1.96 -18.23
CA TRP A 34 5.10 1.75 -18.42
C TRP A 34 4.38 1.50 -17.09
N SER A 35 5.10 1.57 -15.97
CA SER A 35 4.55 1.29 -14.65
C SER A 35 3.70 2.46 -14.16
N THR A 36 2.59 2.10 -13.53
CA THR A 36 1.76 2.97 -12.69
C THR A 36 1.48 2.23 -11.39
N ALA A 37 1.39 2.95 -10.28
CA ALA A 37 0.90 2.35 -9.03
C ALA A 37 0.24 3.36 -8.11
N GLU A 38 -0.56 2.83 -7.21
CA GLU A 38 -1.11 3.52 -6.06
C GLU A 38 -0.59 2.85 -4.79
N THR A 39 0.16 3.57 -3.97
CA THR A 39 0.75 3.08 -2.72
C THR A 39 0.13 3.78 -1.53
N THR A 40 -0.56 3.04 -0.67
CA THR A 40 -1.22 3.56 0.53
C THR A 40 -0.48 3.14 1.79
N PHE A 41 0.00 4.12 2.53
CA PHE A 41 0.54 3.95 3.89
C PHE A 41 -0.53 4.24 4.92
N ARG A 42 -0.63 3.43 5.97
CA ARG A 42 -1.52 3.68 7.12
C ARG A 42 -0.73 3.76 8.41
N PHE A 43 -0.90 4.86 9.12
CA PHE A 43 -0.21 5.17 10.36
C PHE A 43 -1.17 5.32 11.53
N ARG A 44 -0.68 5.08 12.74
CA ARG A 44 -1.38 5.42 13.97
C ARG A 44 -0.42 6.09 14.94
N TYR A 45 -0.87 7.19 15.55
CA TYR A 45 -0.08 7.85 16.59
C TYR A 45 -0.09 7.02 17.86
N ARG A 46 1.08 6.52 18.27
CA ARG A 46 1.32 5.81 19.55
C ARG A 46 2.77 5.99 19.95
N GLN A 47 3.06 5.91 21.25
CA GLN A 47 4.45 5.92 21.75
C GLN A 47 5.29 7.11 21.24
N GLY A 48 4.65 8.27 21.04
CA GLY A 48 5.34 9.49 20.62
C GLY A 48 5.58 9.66 19.12
N CYS A 49 5.11 8.75 18.25
CA CYS A 49 5.25 8.91 16.80
C CYS A 49 4.07 8.31 16.00
N PHE A 50 3.97 8.67 14.72
CA PHE A 50 3.08 8.01 13.77
C PHE A 50 3.70 6.69 13.31
N GLN A 51 3.28 5.58 13.93
CA GLN A 51 3.77 4.24 13.62
C GLN A 51 3.05 3.68 12.38
N LEU A 52 3.80 3.12 11.44
CA LEU A 52 3.26 2.42 10.26
C LEU A 52 2.57 1.12 10.71
N ILE A 53 1.27 1.01 10.49
CA ILE A 53 0.45 -0.14 10.88
C ILE A 53 -0.03 -0.96 9.68
N GLY A 54 0.00 -0.39 8.48
CA GLY A 54 -0.30 -1.14 7.26
C GLY A 54 0.16 -0.43 6.00
N TYR A 55 0.25 -1.21 4.93
CA TYR A 55 0.73 -0.80 3.61
C TYR A 55 -0.05 -1.56 2.56
N ASP A 56 -0.47 -0.87 1.49
CA ASP A 56 -0.98 -1.51 0.29
C ASP A 56 -0.33 -0.88 -0.94
N VAL A 57 -0.06 -1.68 -1.97
CA VAL A 57 0.20 -1.17 -3.31
C VAL A 57 -0.67 -1.92 -4.32
N HIS A 58 -1.18 -1.19 -5.30
CA HIS A 58 -1.75 -1.73 -6.52
C HIS A 58 -0.97 -1.17 -7.70
N GLY A 59 -0.24 -2.01 -8.42
CA GLY A 59 0.59 -1.65 -9.55
C GLY A 59 0.14 -2.31 -10.85
N LEU A 60 0.34 -1.59 -11.96
CA LEU A 60 0.04 -2.04 -13.31
C LEU A 60 1.21 -1.68 -14.23
N HIS A 61 1.67 -2.65 -15.00
CA HIS A 61 2.55 -2.41 -16.15
C HIS A 61 1.69 -2.21 -17.40
N ARG A 62 1.49 -0.96 -17.81
CA ARG A 62 0.50 -0.58 -18.85
C ARG A 62 0.76 -1.21 -20.23
N GLY A 63 1.97 -1.69 -20.50
CA GLY A 63 2.34 -2.26 -21.80
C GLY A 63 2.11 -3.77 -21.89
N SER A 64 2.21 -4.48 -20.76
CA SER A 64 2.02 -5.93 -20.70
C SER A 64 0.67 -6.30 -20.09
N GLY A 65 0.03 -5.39 -19.38
CA GLY A 65 -1.17 -5.67 -18.59
C GLY A 65 -0.89 -6.33 -17.25
N GLU A 66 0.38 -6.61 -16.90
CA GLU A 66 0.73 -7.26 -15.62
C GLU A 66 0.27 -6.39 -14.44
N VAL A 67 -0.45 -7.03 -13.51
CA VAL A 67 -0.94 -6.43 -12.28
C VAL A 67 -0.23 -7.07 -11.10
N HIS A 68 0.16 -6.25 -10.13
CA HIS A 68 0.63 -6.73 -8.85
C HIS A 68 -0.01 -5.97 -7.68
N GLU A 69 -0.38 -6.71 -6.64
CA GLU A 69 -0.83 -6.14 -5.38
C GLU A 69 0.03 -6.63 -4.23
N ILE A 70 0.31 -5.75 -3.27
CA ILE A 70 0.81 -6.15 -1.96
C ILE A 70 -0.11 -5.55 -0.91
N SER A 71 -0.38 -6.30 0.15
CA SER A 71 -1.04 -5.80 1.35
C SER A 71 -0.31 -6.32 2.57
N ALA A 72 0.05 -5.44 3.50
CA ALA A 72 0.73 -5.79 4.74
C ALA A 72 0.03 -5.18 5.95
N ASN A 73 -0.21 -6.01 6.97
CA ASN A 73 -0.70 -5.62 8.27
C ASN A 73 0.41 -5.81 9.32
N TYR A 74 1.15 -4.74 9.61
CA TYR A 74 2.32 -4.80 10.50
C TYR A 74 1.95 -5.06 11.97
N LEU A 75 0.70 -4.83 12.38
CA LEU A 75 0.24 -5.17 13.74
C LEU A 75 0.15 -6.69 13.95
N THR A 76 -0.21 -7.43 12.90
CA THR A 76 -0.36 -8.90 12.95
C THR A 76 0.80 -9.64 12.29
N GLY A 77 1.60 -8.94 11.49
CA GLY A 77 2.61 -9.52 10.60
C GLY A 77 2.01 -10.26 9.40
N LYS A 78 0.70 -10.26 9.18
CA LYS A 78 0.11 -10.90 8.01
C LYS A 78 0.31 -10.04 6.78
N ALA A 79 0.74 -10.65 5.69
CA ALA A 79 0.83 -9.98 4.40
C ALA A 79 0.35 -10.90 3.27
N ARG A 80 0.02 -10.31 2.13
CA ARG A 80 -0.21 -11.01 0.87
C ARG A 80 0.49 -10.29 -0.28
N ALA A 81 0.95 -11.07 -1.24
CA ALA A 81 1.33 -10.61 -2.56
C ALA A 81 0.41 -11.30 -3.58
N SER A 82 -0.08 -10.55 -4.55
CA SER A 82 -0.96 -11.04 -5.58
C SER A 82 -0.44 -10.61 -6.95
N GLU A 83 -0.51 -11.50 -7.93
CA GLU A 83 -0.08 -11.23 -9.31
C GLU A 83 -1.14 -11.67 -10.30
N GLY A 84 -1.22 -10.99 -11.44
CA GLY A 84 -2.15 -11.31 -12.50
C GLY A 84 -1.96 -10.43 -13.73
N SER A 85 -3.02 -10.33 -14.53
CA SER A 85 -3.07 -9.52 -15.74
C SER A 85 -4.42 -8.80 -15.79
N ILE A 86 -4.48 -7.64 -16.45
CA ILE A 86 -5.74 -6.96 -16.73
C ILE A 86 -6.69 -7.77 -17.62
N GLU A 87 -6.17 -8.79 -18.32
CA GLU A 87 -6.96 -9.71 -19.15
C GLU A 87 -7.66 -10.81 -18.34
N ASP A 88 -7.16 -11.07 -17.11
CA ASP A 88 -7.63 -12.14 -16.24
C ASP A 88 -8.13 -11.59 -14.90
N ASP A 89 -9.42 -11.77 -14.61
CA ASP A 89 -10.02 -11.30 -13.35
C ASP A 89 -9.43 -12.00 -12.09
N ALA A 90 -8.75 -13.14 -12.26
CA ALA A 90 -8.24 -13.95 -11.18
C ALA A 90 -6.79 -13.62 -10.83
N LEU A 91 -6.57 -13.04 -9.64
CA LEU A 91 -5.22 -12.84 -9.09
C LEU A 91 -4.71 -14.11 -8.38
N ARG A 92 -3.49 -14.53 -8.71
CA ARG A 92 -2.77 -15.55 -7.93
C ARG A 92 -2.25 -14.90 -6.65
N THR A 93 -2.73 -15.36 -5.50
CA THR A 93 -2.42 -14.74 -4.20
C THR A 93 -1.63 -15.67 -3.32
N GLN A 94 -0.55 -15.14 -2.75
CA GLN A 94 0.29 -15.82 -1.78
C GLN A 94 0.24 -15.09 -0.44
N TRP A 95 -0.05 -15.84 0.62
CA TRP A 95 -0.08 -15.33 1.98
C TRP A 95 1.28 -15.54 2.66
N ARG A 96 1.72 -14.55 3.43
CA ARG A 96 3.01 -14.55 4.13
C ARG A 96 2.83 -14.11 5.58
N GLN A 97 3.72 -14.59 6.44
CA GLN A 97 3.90 -14.08 7.79
C GLN A 97 5.23 -13.34 7.85
N LEU A 98 5.15 -12.03 8.05
CA LEU A 98 6.31 -11.16 8.22
C LEU A 98 6.96 -11.38 9.60
N PRO A 99 8.29 -11.23 9.70
CA PRO A 99 8.99 -11.21 10.98
C PRO A 99 8.40 -10.16 11.92
N ARG A 100 8.29 -10.50 13.20
CA ARG A 100 7.88 -9.53 14.22
C ARG A 100 9.03 -8.56 14.47
N GLN A 101 8.79 -7.30 14.11
CA GLN A 101 9.72 -6.20 14.32
C GLN A 101 8.96 -4.99 14.91
N PRO A 102 9.66 -4.07 15.62
CA PRO A 102 9.06 -2.82 16.04
C PRO A 102 8.47 -2.06 14.85
N LEU A 103 7.32 -1.40 15.06
CA LEU A 103 6.69 -0.60 14.02
C LEU A 103 7.56 0.62 13.69
N ARG A 104 7.79 0.86 12.39
CA ARG A 104 8.55 2.01 11.92
C ARG A 104 7.76 3.30 12.16
N CYS A 105 8.39 4.32 12.72
CA CYS A 105 7.83 5.66 12.75
C CYS A 105 7.87 6.27 11.34
N LEU A 106 6.95 7.21 11.03
CA LEU A 106 6.87 7.92 9.75
C LEU A 106 8.23 8.49 9.29
N ALA A 107 9.01 9.06 10.22
CA ALA A 107 10.33 9.62 9.92
C ALA A 107 11.36 8.58 9.43
N GLN A 108 11.12 7.28 9.65
CA GLN A 108 11.99 6.18 9.24
C GLN A 108 11.60 5.57 7.88
N ILE A 109 10.50 6.02 7.27
CA ILE A 109 10.04 5.50 5.97
C ILE A 109 10.99 5.96 4.85
N GLY A 110 11.51 7.19 4.94
CA GLY A 110 12.35 7.76 3.89
C GLY A 110 11.55 8.08 2.63
N ASP A 111 12.05 7.64 1.48
CA ASP A 111 11.34 7.74 0.21
C ASP A 111 10.16 6.75 0.17
N GLY A 112 8.93 7.27 0.19
CA GLY A 112 7.72 6.46 0.17
C GLY A 112 7.48 5.74 -1.16
N LEU A 113 8.05 6.20 -2.28
CA LEU A 113 7.93 5.50 -3.57
C LEU A 113 8.92 4.33 -3.67
N ALA A 114 10.05 4.42 -2.97
CA ALA A 114 11.07 3.37 -2.92
C ALA A 114 10.98 2.48 -1.66
N PHE A 115 9.90 2.62 -0.87
CA PHE A 115 9.76 1.89 0.39
C PHE A 115 9.59 0.39 0.16
N ASP A 116 10.45 -0.41 0.78
CA ASP A 116 10.31 -1.87 0.84
C ASP A 116 9.38 -2.28 1.99
N PRO A 117 8.21 -2.89 1.70
CA PRO A 117 7.27 -3.35 2.71
C PRO A 117 7.72 -4.64 3.42
N GLY A 118 8.81 -5.28 2.98
CA GLY A 118 9.31 -6.57 3.47
C GLY A 118 8.48 -7.76 2.99
N VAL A 119 7.72 -7.60 1.90
CA VAL A 119 6.89 -8.65 1.30
C VAL A 119 7.53 -9.07 -0.02
N GLU A 120 8.18 -10.22 -0.03
CA GLU A 120 8.80 -10.80 -1.23
C GLU A 120 7.74 -11.24 -2.26
N ARG A 121 8.04 -11.06 -3.55
CA ARG A 121 7.29 -11.62 -4.68
C ARG A 121 8.09 -12.81 -5.21
N ASP A 122 7.45 -13.96 -5.41
CA ASP A 122 8.12 -15.18 -5.90
C ASP A 122 8.45 -15.14 -7.40
#